data_AF-A0A8S2FJ66-F1
#
_entry.id   AF-A0A8S2FJ66-F1
#
_cell.length_a   1.000
_cell.length_b   1.000
_cell.length_c   1.000
_cell.angle_alpha   90.00
_cell.angle_beta   90.00
_cell.angle_gamma   90.00
#
_symmetry.space_group_name_H-M   'P 1'
#
loop_
_entity.id
_entity.type
_entity.pdbx_description
1 polymer ?
#
loop_
_entity_poly.entity_id
_entity_poly.type
_entity_poly.pdbx_seq_one_letter_code
_entity_poly.pdbx_strand_id
1 'polypeptide(L)'
;AKTDETVSVLFEIDIDLSLHNITFADISRTSEFAPEKEVLFDIDRTVELESLTFDIAKDRWIIQLATSNYGADLTQVFIEYQNEESSSTLSTGILLGCLFTC
;
A
#
# COMPACT_ATOMS: atom_id res chain seq x y z
N ALA A 1 -27.08 -19.87 -0.94
CA ALA A 1 -26.12 -19.15 -1.80
C ALA A 1 -25.45 -18.10 -0.93
N LYS A 2 -24.13 -18.19 -0.75
CA LYS A 2 -23.37 -17.17 -0.02
C LYS A 2 -23.17 -16.04 -1.02
N THR A 3 -23.90 -14.93 -0.86
CA THR A 3 -23.62 -13.71 -1.59
C THR A 3 -22.27 -13.22 -1.08
N ASP A 4 -21.25 -13.21 -1.94
CA ASP A 4 -19.99 -12.53 -1.62
C ASP A 4 -20.31 -11.04 -1.47
N GLU A 5 -20.45 -10.60 -0.22
CA GLU A 5 -20.63 -9.20 0.14
C GLU A 5 -19.37 -8.45 -0.29
N THR A 6 -19.44 -7.78 -1.43
CA THR A 6 -18.37 -6.93 -1.94
C THR A 6 -18.43 -5.59 -1.22
N VAL A 7 -17.36 -5.24 -0.52
CA VAL A 7 -17.25 -3.97 0.21
C VAL A 7 -16.55 -2.95 -0.68
N SER A 8 -17.16 -1.78 -0.85
CA SER A 8 -16.55 -0.68 -1.59
C SER A 8 -15.57 0.10 -0.70
N VAL A 9 -14.36 0.31 -1.21
CA VAL A 9 -13.29 1.02 -0.51
C VAL A 9 -12.68 2.06 -1.46
N LEU A 10 -12.46 3.27 -0.95
CA LEU A 10 -11.73 4.34 -1.60
C LEU A 10 -10.43 4.57 -0.84
N PHE A 11 -9.31 4.53 -1.57
CA PHE A 11 -8.00 4.88 -1.05
C PHE A 11 -7.63 6.29 -1.52
N GLU A 12 -7.20 7.12 -0.58
CA GLU A 12 -6.60 8.43 -0.82
C GLU A 12 -5.16 8.35 -0.32
N ILE A 13 -4.20 8.60 -1.21
CA ILE A 13 -2.78 8.50 -0.91
C ILE A 13 -2.16 9.87 -1.07
N ASP A 14 -1.75 10.46 0.05
CA ASP A 14 -1.03 11.71 0.09
C ASP A 14 0.47 11.44 -0.09
N ILE A 15 1.04 12.02 -1.14
CA ILE A 15 2.44 11.83 -1.51
C ILE A 15 3.22 13.10 -1.19
N ASP A 16 4.16 13.00 -0.25
CA ASP A 16 5.12 14.06 0.00
C ASP A 16 6.31 13.93 -0.96
N LEU A 17 6.33 14.75 -2.01
CA LEU A 17 7.41 14.77 -3.02
C LEU A 17 8.76 15.24 -2.46
N SER A 18 8.81 15.79 -1.24
CA SER A 18 10.08 16.12 -0.58
C SER A 18 10.80 14.88 -0.03
N LEU A 19 10.06 13.78 0.18
CA LEU A 19 10.62 12.50 0.58
C LEU A 19 11.20 11.80 -0.66
N HIS A 20 12.53 11.66 -0.69
CA HIS A 20 13.25 11.08 -1.84
C HIS A 20 13.16 9.54 -1.90
N ASN A 21 12.29 8.93 -1.10
CA ASN A 21 12.13 7.49 -0.96
C ASN A 21 10.93 6.93 -1.74
N ILE A 22 10.17 7.77 -2.45
CA ILE A 22 9.04 7.32 -3.26
C ILE A 22 9.40 7.45 -4.74
N THR A 23 9.27 6.34 -5.45
CA THR A 23 9.34 6.31 -6.91
C THR A 23 7.99 5.90 -7.44
N PHE A 24 7.45 6.70 -8.34
CA PHE A 24 6.23 6.41 -9.09
C PHE A 24 6.38 6.89 -10.53
N ALA A 25 5.60 6.30 -11.43
CA ALA A 25 5.58 6.64 -12.84
C ALA A 25 4.18 7.13 -13.23
N ASP A 26 4.10 8.31 -13.84
CA ASP A 26 2.93 8.73 -14.59
C ASP A 26 2.88 7.93 -15.90
N ILE A 27 1.89 7.04 -16.00
CA ILE A 27 1.69 6.19 -17.18
C ILE A 27 0.49 6.63 -18.01
N SER A 28 -0.08 7.80 -17.73
CA SER A 28 -1.24 8.34 -18.46
C SER A 28 -1.05 8.41 -19.97
N ARG A 29 0.19 8.61 -20.44
CA ARG A 29 0.51 8.70 -21.88
C ARG A 29 0.69 7.35 -22.56
N THR A 30 0.97 6.31 -21.78
CA THR A 30 1.25 4.96 -22.26
C THR A 30 0.12 3.98 -21.97
N SER A 31 -0.80 4.34 -21.08
CA SER A 31 -1.98 3.55 -20.73
C SER A 31 -3.02 3.60 -21.86
N GLU A 32 -3.70 2.46 -22.07
CA GLU A 32 -4.86 2.37 -22.97
C GLU A 32 -6.02 3.24 -22.47
N PHE A 33 -6.02 3.60 -21.19
CA PHE A 33 -7.02 4.42 -20.51
C PHE A 33 -6.45 5.79 -20.09
N ALA A 34 -5.80 6.49 -21.02
CA ALA A 34 -5.19 7.80 -20.77
C ALA A 34 -6.04 8.83 -19.98
N PRO A 35 -7.38 8.92 -20.16
CA PRO A 35 -8.21 9.84 -19.38
C PRO A 35 -8.22 9.59 -17.86
N GLU A 36 -7.86 8.39 -17.40
CA GLU A 36 -7.87 8.01 -15.99
C GLU A 36 -6.68 8.59 -15.20
N LYS A 37 -5.65 9.12 -15.89
CA LYS A 37 -4.45 9.72 -15.28
C LYS A 37 -3.76 8.78 -14.29
N GLU A 38 -3.58 7.54 -14.74
CA GLU A 38 -3.01 6.46 -13.94
C GLU A 38 -1.55 6.73 -13.52
N VAL A 39 -1.27 6.42 -12.25
CA VAL A 39 0.07 6.50 -11.64
C VAL A 39 0.42 5.13 -11.09
N LEU A 40 1.62 4.64 -11.43
CA LEU A 40 2.14 3.36 -10.97
C LEU A 40 3.21 3.57 -9.91
N PHE A 41 3.02 3.00 -8.73
CA PHE A 41 4.05 2.96 -7.70
C PHE A 41 5.02 1.81 -7.97
N ASP A 42 6.28 2.01 -7.61
CA ASP A 42 7.26 0.92 -7.64
C ASP A 42 6.89 -0.20 -6.65
N ILE A 43 7.43 -1.39 -6.86
CA ILE A 43 7.21 -2.56 -6.00
C ILE A 43 7.88 -2.29 -4.64
N ASP A 44 7.34 -2.89 -3.57
CA ASP A 44 7.87 -2.79 -2.19
C ASP A 44 7.83 -1.39 -1.56
N ARG A 45 6.98 -0.49 -2.07
CA ARG A 45 6.77 0.82 -1.45
C ARG A 45 5.89 0.70 -0.21
N THR A 46 6.38 1.28 0.88
CA THR A 46 5.64 1.34 2.14
C THR A 46 4.92 2.68 2.29
N VAL A 47 3.65 2.59 2.69
CA VAL A 47 2.81 3.74 3.03
C VAL A 47 2.25 3.52 4.44
N GLU A 48 2.08 4.60 5.18
CA GLU A 48 1.56 4.65 6.53
C GLU A 48 0.05 4.93 6.48
N LEU A 49 -0.71 4.22 7.31
CA LEU A 49 -2.14 4.46 7.46
C LEU A 49 -2.36 5.64 8.41
N GLU A 50 -2.91 6.73 7.89
CA GLU A 50 -3.22 7.92 8.70
C GLU A 50 -4.63 7.85 9.29
N SER A 51 -5.61 7.44 8.48
CA SER A 51 -7.00 7.38 8.95
C SER A 51 -7.85 6.36 8.20
N LEU A 52 -8.89 5.88 8.88
CA LEU A 52 -9.90 4.97 8.34
C LEU A 52 -11.28 5.49 8.74
N THR A 53 -12.07 5.94 7.76
CA THR A 53 -13.40 6.50 8.00
C THR A 53 -14.43 5.84 7.09
N PHE A 54 -15.64 5.58 7.59
CA PHE A 54 -16.74 5.08 6.77
C PHE A 54 -17.67 6.22 6.35
N ASP A 55 -17.83 6.46 5.05
CA ASP A 55 -18.78 7.42 4.49
C ASP A 55 -20.16 6.75 4.35
N ILE A 56 -21.01 6.94 5.35
CA ILE A 56 -22.36 6.37 5.41
C ILE A 56 -23.21 6.81 4.21
N ALA A 57 -23.06 8.05 3.74
CA ALA A 57 -23.86 8.57 2.65
C ALA A 57 -23.53 7.91 1.30
N LYS A 58 -22.30 7.40 1.16
CA LYS A 58 -21.79 6.75 -0.06
C LYS A 58 -21.49 5.26 0.10
N ASP A 59 -21.83 4.69 1.26
CA ASP A 59 -21.66 3.28 1.60
C ASP A 59 -20.24 2.75 1.26
N ARG A 60 -19.20 3.46 1.72
CA ARG A 60 -17.81 3.10 1.42
C ARG A 60 -16.84 3.48 2.51
N TRP A 61 -15.76 2.70 2.62
CA TRP A 61 -14.61 3.08 3.43
C TRP A 61 -13.74 4.10 2.69
N ILE A 62 -13.20 5.06 3.43
CA ILE A 62 -12.19 6.02 2.99
C ILE A 62 -10.95 5.73 3.82
N ILE A 63 -9.86 5.39 3.13
CA ILE A 63 -8.58 5.02 3.73
C ILE A 63 -7.57 6.09 3.31
N GLN A 64 -7.07 6.86 4.27
CA GLN A 64 -6.04 7.86 4.03
C GLN A 64 -4.67 7.28 4.36
N LEU A 65 -3.77 7.39 3.39
CA LEU A 65 -2.42 6.84 3.45
C LEU A 65 -1.42 7.97 3.19
N ALA A 66 -0.30 7.97 3.90
CA ALA A 66 0.82 8.87 3.65
C ALA A 66 2.09 8.09 3.40
N THR A 67 2.99 8.67 2.62
CA THR A 67 4.30 8.05 2.38
C THR A 67 5.21 8.21 3.61
N SER A 68 5.91 7.14 4.01
CA SER A 68 6.74 7.14 5.23
C SER A 68 8.09 6.49 4.99
N ASN A 69 9.16 7.06 5.55
CA ASN A 69 10.50 6.46 5.55
C ASN A 69 10.60 5.31 6.56
N TYR A 70 9.80 5.36 7.63
CA TYR A 70 9.87 4.40 8.73
C TYR A 70 9.51 2.98 8.28
N GLY A 71 8.53 2.87 7.40
CA GLY A 71 8.09 1.60 6.86
C GLY A 71 9.15 0.90 6.00
N ALA A 72 9.96 1.64 5.24
CA ALA A 72 11.02 1.06 4.42
C ALA A 72 12.14 0.46 5.29
N ASP A 73 12.52 1.15 6.37
CA ASP A 73 13.52 0.67 7.32
C ASP A 73 13.05 -0.62 8.02
N LEU A 74 11.79 -0.67 8.47
CA LEU A 74 11.22 -1.88 9.08
C LEU A 74 11.09 -3.05 8.09
N THR A 75 10.68 -2.78 6.85
CA THR A 75 10.61 -3.81 5.81
C THR A 75 12.00 -4.38 5.52
N GLN A 76 13.03 -3.54 5.44
CA GLN A 76 14.41 -3.98 5.24
C GLN A 76 14.89 -4.87 6.40
N VAL A 77 14.65 -4.45 7.66
CA VAL A 77 14.99 -5.25 8.85
C VAL A 77 14.25 -6.59 8.85
N PHE A 78 12.97 -6.61 8.47
CA PHE A 78 12.20 -7.85 8.37
C PHE A 78 12.70 -8.76 7.26
N ILE A 79 13.06 -8.23 6.09
CA ILE A 79 13.65 -9.00 4.99
C ILE A 79 14.99 -9.59 5.42
N GLU A 80 15.83 -8.82 6.12
CA GLU A 80 17.11 -9.30 6.67
C GLU A 80 16.88 -10.43 7.68
N TYR A 81 15.95 -10.25 8.63
CA TYR A 81 15.56 -11.29 9.58
C TYR A 81 15.04 -12.56 8.88
N GLN A 82 14.15 -12.40 7.90
CA GLN A 82 13.65 -13.53 7.12
C GLN A 82 14.76 -14.21 6.33
N ASN A 83 15.71 -13.49 5.77
CA ASN A 83 16.83 -14.09 5.04
C ASN A 83 17.80 -14.84 5.97
N GLU A 84 17.96 -14.39 7.21
CA GLU A 84 18.71 -15.13 8.24
C GLU A 84 17.99 -16.43 8.64
N GLU A 85 16.65 -16.44 8.74
CA GLU A 85 15.86 -17.64 9.04
C GLU A 85 15.55 -18.53 7.81
N SER A 86 15.54 -17.98 6.59
CA SER A 86 15.11 -18.64 5.34
C SER A 86 16.20 -19.48 4.66
N SER A 87 17.22 -19.91 5.41
CA SER A 87 18.09 -21.03 5.01
C SER A 87 17.30 -22.34 4.79
N SER A 88 16.01 -22.37 5.09
CA SER A 88 15.09 -23.45 4.72
C SER A 88 13.72 -22.91 4.30
N THR A 89 13.38 -23.15 3.03
CA THR A 89 12.03 -23.15 2.40
C THR A 89 11.37 -21.82 2.00
N LEU A 90 11.07 -21.73 0.69
CA LEU A 90 10.42 -20.66 -0.08
C LEU A 90 8.94 -20.43 0.25
N SER A 91 8.52 -19.15 0.24
CA SER A 91 7.29 -18.66 -0.42
C SER A 91 7.21 -17.13 -0.32
N THR A 92 7.14 -16.41 -1.45
CA THR A 92 6.88 -14.96 -1.47
C THR A 92 5.38 -14.72 -1.21
N GLY A 93 5.05 -14.35 0.03
CA GLY A 93 3.71 -13.90 0.42
C GLY A 93 3.64 -12.38 0.49
N ILE A 94 2.51 -11.81 0.07
CA ILE A 94 2.19 -10.41 0.35
C ILE A 94 1.93 -10.30 1.85
N LEU A 95 2.84 -9.65 2.59
CA LEU A 95 2.72 -9.45 4.02
C LEU A 95 2.10 -8.07 4.30
N LEU A 96 0.80 -8.05 4.58
CA LEU A 96 0.18 -6.91 5.24
C LEU A 96 0.49 -7.03 6.73
N GLY A 97 1.54 -6.34 7.18
CA GLY A 97 1.89 -6.28 8.60
C GLY A 97 0.87 -5.43 9.37
N CYS A 98 0.03 -6.05 10.19
CA CYS A 98 -0.72 -5.33 11.21
C CYS A 98 0.22 -5.04 12.40
N LEU A 99 0.51 -3.76 12.63
CA LEU A 99 1.12 -3.33 13.89
C LEU A 99 0.05 -3.40 14.98
N PHE A 100 0.14 -4.36 15.89
CA PHE A 100 -0.68 -4.37 17.09
C PHE A 100 -0.18 -3.26 18.03
N THR A 101 -0.99 -2.24 18.25
CA THR A 101 -0.81 -1.33 19.39
C THR A 101 -1.64 -1.82 20.57
N CYS A 102 -0.99 -1.84 21.74
CA CYS A 102 -1.46 -2.36 23.03
C CYS A 102 -2.87 -1.91 23.45
#